data_AF-A0A9D5V9H7-F1
#
_entry.id   AF-A0A9D5V9H7-F1
#
_cell.length_a   1.000
_cell.length_b   1.000
_cell.length_c   1.000
_cell.angle_alpha   90.00
_cell.angle_beta   90.00
_cell.angle_gamma   90.00
#
_symmetry.space_group_name_H-M   'P 1'
#
loop_
_entity.id
_entity.type
_entity.pdbx_description
1 polymer ?
#
loop_
_entity_poly.entity_id
_entity_poly.type
_entity_poly.pdbx_seq_one_letter_code
_entity_poly.pdbx_strand_id
1 'polypeptide(L)'
;GAQVLTATTGDKIVSFSEKGVDTAVIYLMSHGRTVAYQVRQHAVVKDMDENTYVGSIASSLGAPAVTDCKLSIATGQKECHYTWWAADILRLELTVRPEADQALGVSSVLIDTRQEGRLRRQAGR
;
A
#
# COMPACT_ATOMS: atom_id res chain seq x y z
N GLY A 1 12.00 -8.40 13.99
CA GLY A 1 10.98 -8.88 14.96
C GLY A 1 9.71 -8.09 14.74
N ALA A 2 8.54 -8.69 14.94
CA ALA A 2 7.26 -8.01 14.76
C ALA A 2 6.89 -7.14 15.97
N GLN A 3 6.32 -5.97 15.72
CA GLN A 3 5.76 -5.05 16.71
C GLN A 3 4.23 -5.05 16.57
N VAL A 4 3.52 -5.03 17.70
CA VAL A 4 2.06 -5.00 17.73
C VAL A 4 1.62 -3.77 18.50
N LEU A 5 0.84 -2.91 17.84
CA LEU A 5 0.16 -1.78 18.45
C LEU A 5 -1.33 -2.07 18.48
N THR A 6 -1.98 -1.81 19.61
CA THR A 6 -3.45 -1.91 19.74
C THR A 6 -3.97 -0.51 20.00
N ALA A 7 -4.81 0.00 19.10
CA ALA A 7 -5.49 1.27 19.26
C ALA A 7 -6.58 1.16 20.34
N THR A 8 -6.96 2.28 20.94
CA THR A 8 -8.06 2.36 21.91
C THR A 8 -9.41 1.92 21.34
N THR A 9 -9.58 1.96 20.02
CA THR A 9 -10.74 1.46 19.27
C THR A 9 -10.78 -0.07 19.14
N GLY A 10 -9.72 -0.79 19.57
CA GLY A 10 -9.58 -2.24 19.43
C GLY A 10 -8.94 -2.67 18.11
N ASP A 11 -8.59 -1.73 17.23
CA ASP A 11 -7.85 -1.99 16.00
C ASP A 11 -6.41 -2.41 16.34
N LYS A 12 -5.86 -3.35 15.58
CA LYS A 12 -4.50 -3.85 15.79
C LYS A 12 -3.65 -3.56 14.57
N ILE A 13 -2.46 -3.04 14.79
CA ILE A 13 -1.44 -2.86 13.76
C ILE A 13 -0.30 -3.80 14.09
N VAL A 14 0.00 -4.69 13.16
CA VAL A 14 1.16 -5.59 13.25
C VAL A 14 2.18 -5.11 12.22
N SER A 15 3.33 -4.64 12.68
CA SER A 15 4.41 -4.16 11.83
C SER A 15 5.63 -5.06 11.93
N PHE A 16 6.25 -5.38 10.81
CA PHE A 16 7.46 -6.19 10.77
C PHE A 16 8.28 -5.87 9.52
N SER A 17 9.58 -6.06 9.62
CA SER A 17 10.50 -5.92 8.49
C SER A 17 11.09 -7.28 8.15
N GLU A 18 10.97 -7.70 6.90
CA GLU A 18 11.55 -8.94 6.39
C GLU A 18 12.22 -8.69 5.04
N LYS A 19 13.47 -9.12 4.89
CA LYS A 19 14.26 -8.99 3.64
C LYS A 19 14.27 -7.57 3.05
N GLY A 20 14.29 -6.54 3.89
CA GLY A 20 14.30 -5.14 3.46
C GLY A 20 12.94 -4.58 3.03
N VAL A 21 11.85 -5.31 3.31
CA VAL A 21 10.48 -4.84 3.11
C VAL A 21 9.85 -4.58 4.48
N ASP A 22 9.48 -3.32 4.72
CA ASP A 22 8.71 -2.93 5.89
C ASP A 22 7.23 -3.17 5.60
N THR A 23 6.59 -4.01 6.41
CA THR A 23 5.18 -4.37 6.27
C THR A 23 4.41 -3.96 7.51
N ALA A 24 3.23 -3.37 7.33
CA ALA A 24 2.27 -3.12 8.39
C ALA A 24 0.90 -3.66 7.98
N VAL A 25 0.34 -4.56 8.79
CA VAL A 25 -1.00 -5.12 8.60
C VAL A 25 -1.93 -4.50 9.64
N ILE A 26 -3.01 -3.89 9.16
CA ILE A 26 -4.03 -3.27 10.00
C ILE A 26 -5.25 -4.19 10.04
N TYR A 27 -5.60 -4.57 11.27
CA TYR A 27 -6.74 -5.39 11.60
C TYR A 27 -7.79 -4.56 12.31
N LEU A 28 -9.04 -4.82 11.99
CA LEU A 28 -10.19 -4.27 12.70
C LEU A 28 -11.06 -5.36 13.32
N MET A 29 -11.89 -4.98 14.28
CA MET A 29 -12.93 -5.85 14.83
C MET A 29 -14.20 -5.74 13.97
N SER A 30 -14.58 -6.82 13.29
CA SER A 30 -15.79 -6.90 12.47
C SER A 30 -16.65 -8.08 12.92
N HIS A 31 -17.86 -7.82 13.40
CA HIS A 31 -18.81 -8.87 13.85
C HIS A 31 -18.19 -9.88 14.83
N GLY A 32 -17.41 -9.39 15.81
CA GLY A 32 -16.75 -10.24 16.81
C GLY A 32 -15.54 -11.03 16.29
N ARG A 33 -15.07 -10.75 15.07
CA ARG A 33 -13.86 -11.35 14.49
C ARG A 33 -12.84 -10.28 14.15
N THR A 34 -11.56 -10.60 14.34
CA THR A 34 -10.45 -9.76 13.88
C THR A 34 -10.22 -10.02 12.39
N VAL A 35 -10.31 -8.99 11.56
CA VAL A 35 -10.17 -9.08 10.10
C VAL A 35 -9.07 -8.14 9.64
N ALA A 36 -8.10 -8.65 8.87
CA ALA A 36 -7.12 -7.81 8.18
C ALA A 36 -7.83 -7.04 7.08
N TYR A 37 -7.83 -5.71 7.14
CA TYR A 37 -8.50 -4.90 6.12
C TYR A 37 -7.53 -4.09 5.27
N GLN A 38 -6.32 -3.84 5.78
CA GLN A 38 -5.32 -3.09 5.05
C GLN A 38 -3.93 -3.65 5.29
N VAL A 39 -3.16 -3.80 4.21
CA VAL A 39 -1.74 -4.16 4.26
C VAL A 39 -0.97 -3.03 3.60
N ARG A 40 0.01 -2.48 4.31
CA ARG A 40 0.94 -1.47 3.81
C ARG A 40 2.31 -2.10 3.69
N GLN A 41 2.99 -1.90 2.57
CA GLN A 41 4.37 -2.32 2.41
C GLN A 41 5.20 -1.16 1.89
N HIS A 42 6.45 -1.07 2.35
CA HIS A 42 7.46 -0.18 1.82
C HIS A 42 8.73 -0.98 1.54
N ALA A 43 9.30 -0.78 0.37
CA ALA A 43 10.52 -1.45 -0.05
C ALA A 43 11.37 -0.50 -0.90
N VAL A 44 12.68 -0.71 -0.86
CA VAL A 44 13.62 -0.11 -1.82
C VAL A 44 14.13 -1.22 -2.73
N VAL A 45 13.78 -1.16 -4.01
CA VAL A 45 14.17 -2.15 -5.01
C VAL A 45 15.38 -1.62 -5.77
N LYS A 46 16.48 -2.37 -5.82
CA LYS A 46 17.68 -1.98 -6.57
C LYS A 46 17.63 -2.50 -8.00
N ASP A 47 18.31 -1.79 -8.90
CA ASP A 47 18.55 -2.21 -10.28
C ASP A 47 17.25 -2.52 -11.06
N MET A 48 16.16 -1.84 -10.71
CA MET A 48 14.86 -2.01 -11.34
C MET A 48 14.21 -0.66 -11.59
N ASP A 49 13.85 -0.40 -12.85
CA ASP A 49 13.10 0.80 -13.20
C ASP A 49 11.59 0.66 -12.92
N GLU A 50 10.92 1.81 -12.87
CA GLU A 50 9.47 1.91 -12.66
C GLU A 50 8.65 1.10 -13.66
N ASN A 51 9.00 1.13 -14.95
CA ASN A 51 8.23 0.45 -16.00
C ASN A 51 8.29 -1.07 -15.82
N THR A 52 9.47 -1.59 -15.49
CA THR A 52 9.70 -3.01 -15.23
C THR A 52 8.93 -3.45 -13.98
N TYR A 53 9.01 -2.66 -12.89
CA TYR A 53 8.30 -2.97 -11.65
C TYR A 53 6.77 -2.95 -11.85
N VAL A 54 6.23 -1.85 -12.38
CA VAL A 54 4.79 -1.67 -12.63
C VAL A 54 4.30 -2.67 -13.68
N GLY A 55 5.10 -2.95 -14.71
CA GLY A 55 4.79 -3.95 -15.74
C GLY A 55 4.60 -5.35 -15.17
N SER A 56 5.39 -5.75 -14.17
CA SER A 56 5.24 -7.06 -13.50
C SER A 56 3.93 -7.19 -12.71
N ILE A 57 3.44 -6.09 -12.14
CA ILE A 57 2.13 -6.06 -11.49
C ILE A 57 1.04 -6.10 -12.55
N ALA A 58 1.19 -5.31 -13.61
CA ALA A 58 0.23 -5.23 -14.69
C ALA A 58 0.07 -6.55 -15.47
N SER A 59 1.12 -7.37 -15.56
CA SER A 59 1.00 -8.71 -16.16
C SER A 59 0.11 -9.65 -15.34
N SER A 60 -0.04 -9.39 -14.04
CA SER A 60 -0.84 -10.22 -13.12
C SER A 60 -2.25 -9.67 -12.90
N LEU A 61 -2.39 -8.34 -12.79
CA LEU A 61 -3.64 -7.65 -12.44
C LEU A 61 -4.29 -6.91 -13.62
N GLY A 62 -3.66 -6.88 -14.79
CA GLY A 62 -4.05 -6.03 -15.90
C GLY A 62 -3.57 -4.58 -15.74
N ALA A 63 -4.02 -3.72 -16.66
CA ALA A 63 -3.65 -2.30 -16.61
C ALA A 63 -4.21 -1.61 -15.34
N PRO A 64 -3.48 -0.64 -14.77
CA PRO A 64 -4.00 0.15 -13.66
C PRO A 64 -5.25 0.92 -14.09
N ALA A 65 -6.23 1.00 -13.18
CA ALA A 65 -7.44 1.78 -13.39
C ALA A 65 -7.18 3.30 -13.30
N VAL A 66 -6.20 3.71 -12.50
CA VAL A 66 -5.75 5.11 -12.38
C VAL A 66 -4.24 5.15 -12.39
N THR A 67 -3.68 6.14 -13.08
CA THR A 67 -2.25 6.49 -13.03
C THR A 67 -2.13 8.01 -12.93
N ASP A 68 -1.39 8.49 -11.94
CA ASP A 68 -1.12 9.92 -11.71
C ASP A 68 0.36 10.09 -11.37
N CYS A 69 1.08 10.96 -12.09
CA CYS A 69 2.49 11.21 -11.84
C CYS A 69 2.73 12.69 -11.55
N LYS A 70 3.44 12.97 -10.47
CA LYS A 70 3.79 14.32 -10.02
C LYS A 70 5.29 14.50 -10.06
N LEU A 71 5.75 15.59 -10.66
CA LEU A 71 7.14 16.00 -10.61
C LEU A 71 7.30 17.02 -9.48
N SER A 72 8.11 16.70 -8.48
CA SER A 72 8.47 17.65 -7.43
C SER A 72 9.48 18.64 -7.98
N ILE A 73 9.08 19.91 -8.17
CA ILE A 73 9.96 20.98 -8.69
C ILE A 73 11.16 21.20 -7.75
N ALA A 74 10.97 21.03 -6.44
CA ALA A 74 12.01 21.25 -5.44
C ALA A 74 13.12 20.19 -5.47
N THR A 75 12.79 18.95 -5.85
CA THR A 75 13.73 17.81 -5.81
C THR A 75 14.07 17.26 -7.19
N GLY A 76 13.33 17.66 -8.23
CA GLY A 76 13.39 17.06 -9.56
C GLY A 76 12.89 15.60 -9.61
N GLN A 77 12.41 15.05 -8.49
CA GLN A 77 11.98 13.65 -8.42
C GLN A 77 10.54 13.50 -8.89
N LYS A 78 10.31 12.48 -9.73
CA LYS A 78 8.99 12.05 -10.17
C LYS A 78 8.43 11.06 -9.16
N GLU A 79 7.20 11.26 -8.71
CA GLU A 79 6.45 10.29 -7.91
C GLU A 79 5.22 9.89 -8.71
N CYS A 80 5.03 8.59 -8.93
CA CYS A 80 3.89 8.05 -9.66
C CYS A 80 3.02 7.20 -8.74
N HIS A 81 1.71 7.45 -8.79
CA HIS A 81 0.69 6.71 -8.10
C HIS A 81 -0.11 5.88 -9.11
N TYR A 82 -0.33 4.62 -8.79
CA TYR A 82 -1.10 3.67 -9.59
C TYR A 82 -2.16 3.01 -8.72
N THR A 83 -3.33 2.78 -9.29
CA THR A 83 -4.43 2.10 -8.59
C THR A 83 -4.95 0.95 -9.43
N TRP A 84 -5.05 -0.23 -8.83
CA TRP A 84 -5.74 -1.40 -9.38
C TRP A 84 -6.95 -1.76 -8.53
N TRP A 85 -7.97 -2.30 -9.20
CA TRP A 85 -9.10 -2.97 -8.57
C TRP A 85 -8.95 -4.47 -8.80
N ALA A 86 -8.73 -5.22 -7.73
CA ALA A 86 -8.66 -6.67 -7.77
C ALA A 86 -9.97 -7.24 -7.21
N ALA A 87 -10.65 -8.07 -8.02
CA ALA A 87 -11.85 -8.81 -7.61
C ALA A 87 -12.98 -7.94 -7.00
N ASP A 88 -13.18 -6.72 -7.49
CA ASP A 88 -14.22 -5.73 -7.08
C ASP A 88 -14.20 -5.24 -5.62
N ILE A 89 -13.52 -5.94 -4.72
CA ILE A 89 -13.52 -5.66 -3.28
C ILE A 89 -12.13 -5.32 -2.73
N LEU A 90 -11.07 -5.51 -3.53
CA LEU A 90 -9.72 -5.14 -3.16
C LEU A 90 -9.23 -3.99 -4.03
N ARG A 91 -8.64 -2.98 -3.38
CA ARG A 91 -7.95 -1.89 -4.06
C ARG A 91 -6.47 -1.96 -3.72
N LEU A 92 -5.61 -2.02 -4.74
CA LEU A 92 -4.17 -1.86 -4.60
C LEU A 92 -3.81 -0.44 -5.01
N GLU A 93 -3.26 0.32 -4.08
CA GLU A 93 -2.63 1.62 -4.34
C GLU A 93 -1.11 1.42 -4.29
N LEU A 94 -0.40 1.88 -5.31
CA LEU A 94 1.05 1.79 -5.42
C LEU A 94 1.60 3.19 -5.63
N THR A 95 2.58 3.57 -4.84
CA THR A 95 3.38 4.78 -5.06
C THR A 95 4.79 4.34 -5.37
N VAL A 96 5.33 4.88 -6.45
CA VAL A 96 6.67 4.58 -6.95
C VAL A 96 7.43 5.89 -7.06
N ARG A 97 8.63 5.93 -6.48
CA ARG A 97 9.52 7.08 -6.48
C ARG A 97 10.95 6.62 -6.80
N PRO A 98 11.64 7.21 -7.79
CA PRO A 98 13.06 7.00 -7.98
C PRO A 98 13.83 7.47 -6.75
N GLU A 99 14.74 6.63 -6.30
CA GLU A 99 15.68 6.94 -5.23
C GLU A 99 17.08 7.15 -5.83
N ALA A 100 18.06 7.48 -4.98
CA ALA A 100 19.46 7.52 -5.38
C ALA A 100 19.95 6.13 -5.86
N ASP A 101 21.09 6.10 -6.56
CA ASP A 101 21.81 4.88 -6.93
C ASP A 101 20.97 3.84 -7.69
N GLN A 102 20.16 4.30 -8.65
CA GLN A 102 19.31 3.44 -9.49
C GLN A 102 18.35 2.54 -8.68
N ALA A 103 17.94 3.01 -7.50
CA ALA A 103 16.95 2.33 -6.68
C ALA A 103 15.55 2.93 -6.87
N LEU A 104 14.54 2.14 -6.51
CA LEU A 104 13.14 2.47 -6.60
C LEU A 104 12.50 2.33 -5.23
N GLY A 105 12.06 3.45 -4.66
CA GLY A 105 11.23 3.48 -3.47
C GLY A 105 9.81 3.10 -3.86
N VAL A 106 9.31 2.00 -3.31
CA VAL A 106 7.98 1.49 -3.59
C VAL A 106 7.19 1.41 -2.30
N SER A 107 6.02 2.04 -2.30
CA SER A 107 5.04 1.94 -1.22
C SER A 107 3.74 1.37 -1.78
N SER A 108 3.28 0.24 -1.25
CA SER A 108 2.00 -0.36 -1.64
C SER A 108 1.01 -0.36 -0.49
N VAL A 109 -0.26 -0.25 -0.83
CA VAL A 109 -1.38 -0.35 0.09
C VAL A 109 -2.47 -1.22 -0.54
N LEU A 110 -2.69 -2.40 0.02
CA LEU A 110 -3.81 -3.26 -0.35
C LEU A 110 -4.93 -3.06 0.66
N ILE A 111 -6.15 -2.78 0.18
CA ILE A 111 -7.30 -2.41 1.01
C ILE A 111 -8.51 -3.28 0.65
N ASP A 112 -9.16 -3.87 1.66
CA ASP A 112 -10.54 -4.39 1.54
C ASP A 112 -11.53 -3.21 1.67
N THR A 113 -12.08 -2.78 0.54
CA THR A 113 -12.90 -1.57 0.45
C THR A 113 -14.24 -1.69 1.16
N ARG A 114 -14.71 -2.92 1.43
CA ARG A 114 -15.94 -3.17 2.21
C ARG A 114 -15.77 -2.71 3.66
N GLN A 115 -14.56 -2.82 4.20
CA GLN A 115 -14.23 -2.40 5.55
C GLN A 115 -13.91 -0.90 5.62
N GLU A 116 -13.28 -0.33 4.58
CA GLU A 116 -13.01 1.12 4.48
C GLU A 116 -14.30 1.94 4.64
N GLY A 117 -15.37 1.57 3.93
CA GLY A 117 -16.67 2.24 4.03
C GLY A 117 -17.36 2.10 5.39
N ARG A 118 -16.95 1.15 6.24
CA ARG A 118 -17.47 1.01 7.61
C ARG A 118 -16.74 1.94 8.57
N LEU A 119 -15.41 2.03 8.46
CA LEU A 119 -14.60 2.93 9.29
C LEU A 119 -15.00 4.40 9.09
N ARG A 120 -15.23 4.83 7.84
CA ARG A 120 -15.71 6.20 7.55
C ARG A 120 -17.05 6.52 8.23
N ARG A 121 -17.94 5.53 8.36
CA ARG A 121 -19.24 5.69 9.05
C ARG A 121 -19.11 5.71 10.57
N GLN A 122 -18.08 5.09 11.12
CA GLN A 122 -17.81 5.09 12.57
C GLN A 122 -17.08 6.36 13.00
N ALA A 123 -16.17 6.90 12.19
CA ALA A 123 -15.43 8.14 12.47
C ALA A 123 -16.28 9.43 12.31
N GLY A 124 -17.44 9.34 11.65
CA GLY A 124 -18.38 10.44 11.48
C GLY A 124 -19.48 10.53 12.56
N ARG A 125 -19.35 9.76 13.65
CA ARG A 125 -20.18 9.84 14.86
C ARG A 125 -19.32 10.27 16.04
#